data_AF-A0A4Y2K0T2-F1
#
_entry.id   AF-A0A4Y2K0T2-F1
#
_cell.length_a   1.000
_cell.length_b   1.000
_cell.length_c   1.000
_cell.angle_alpha   90.00
_cell.angle_beta   90.00
_cell.angle_gamma   90.00
#
_symmetry.space_group_name_H-M   'P 1'
#
loop_
_entity.id
_entity.type
_entity.pdbx_description
1 polymer ?
#
loop_
_entity_poly.entity_id
_entity_poly.type
_entity_poly.pdbx_seq_one_letter_code
_entity_poly.pdbx_strand_id
1 'polypeptide(L)'
;MRDGQCCKSFPKQFKDDTEENVNGYPIYRRRATEPVQVGKYSIDNRWVVPYNLWLLKKFNAHINVEVCASVKSVKYLYKYVYKGHDAASVKIQKEGALDYDEILSFVEGRYVSTPEAMWRLNVFNLSHKSHTVVRLAVHLPQQQPIVYQDGQEAQAIERAALRKTTLTSWFELSKNDS
;
A
#
# COMPACT_ATOMS: atom_id res chain seq x y z
N MET A 1 -22.51 -7.60 9.91
CA MET A 1 -23.54 -6.61 9.51
C MET A 1 -23.62 -5.55 10.59
N ARG A 2 -24.01 -4.33 10.24
CA ARG A 2 -24.44 -3.31 11.22
C ARG A 2 -25.81 -2.83 10.77
N ASP A 3 -26.77 -2.76 11.68
CA ASP A 3 -28.14 -2.29 11.41
C ASP A 3 -28.83 -3.02 10.24
N GLY A 4 -28.62 -4.35 10.15
CA GLY A 4 -29.17 -5.17 9.07
C GLY A 4 -28.52 -4.95 7.69
N GLN A 5 -27.52 -4.06 7.59
CA GLN A 5 -26.81 -3.79 6.35
C GLN A 5 -25.39 -4.36 6.37
N CYS A 6 -24.91 -4.74 5.18
CA CYS A 6 -23.54 -5.16 4.99
C CYS A 6 -22.61 -3.95 5.12
N CYS A 7 -21.66 -3.99 6.06
CA CYS A 7 -20.67 -2.91 6.25
C CYS A 7 -19.70 -2.74 5.07
N LYS A 8 -19.72 -3.66 4.10
CA LYS A 8 -18.97 -3.61 2.85
C LYS A 8 -19.83 -3.21 1.65
N SER A 9 -21.07 -2.83 1.90
CA SER A 9 -22.07 -2.37 0.91
C SER A 9 -22.34 -3.42 -0.18
N PHE A 10 -22.47 -4.68 0.22
CA PHE A 10 -23.04 -5.73 -0.62
C PHE A 10 -24.56 -5.78 -0.40
N PRO A 11 -25.36 -6.04 -1.45
CA PRO A 11 -24.95 -6.35 -2.82
C PRO A 11 -24.47 -5.11 -3.60
N LYS A 12 -23.47 -5.28 -4.46
CA LYS A 12 -23.00 -4.24 -5.38
C LYS A 12 -23.87 -4.19 -6.64
N GLN A 13 -23.88 -3.07 -7.37
CA GLN A 13 -24.60 -3.01 -8.65
C GLN A 13 -23.90 -3.82 -9.72
N PHE A 14 -24.66 -4.34 -10.70
CA PHE A 14 -24.08 -4.89 -11.92
C PHE A 14 -23.42 -3.79 -12.75
N LYS A 15 -22.35 -4.16 -13.44
CA LYS A 15 -21.57 -3.26 -14.30
C LYS A 15 -20.97 -4.08 -15.43
N ASP A 16 -21.10 -3.59 -16.66
CA ASP A 16 -20.61 -4.30 -17.84
C ASP A 16 -19.10 -4.18 -18.01
N ASP A 17 -18.50 -3.09 -17.51
CA ASP A 17 -17.07 -2.84 -17.56
C ASP A 17 -16.51 -2.37 -16.22
N THR A 18 -15.18 -2.44 -16.08
CA THR A 18 -14.48 -1.92 -14.90
C THR A 18 -14.19 -0.45 -15.12
N GLU A 19 -14.71 0.40 -14.24
CA GLU A 19 -14.60 1.86 -14.34
C GLU A 19 -13.72 2.41 -13.21
N GLU A 20 -12.96 3.45 -13.53
CA GLU A 20 -12.24 4.22 -12.52
C GLU A 20 -13.21 5.08 -11.71
N ASN A 21 -12.98 5.16 -10.40
CA ASN A 21 -13.78 5.99 -9.51
C ASN A 21 -12.93 7.14 -8.97
N VAL A 22 -13.48 8.36 -9.03
CA VAL A 22 -12.88 9.58 -8.47
C VAL A 22 -12.53 9.42 -6.99
N ASN A 23 -13.25 8.55 -6.27
CA ASN A 23 -13.03 8.28 -4.85
C ASN A 23 -11.94 7.25 -4.54
N GLY A 24 -11.32 6.64 -5.56
CA GLY A 24 -10.05 5.95 -5.46
C GLY A 24 -10.08 4.43 -5.62
N TYR A 25 -11.22 3.76 -5.40
CA TYR A 25 -11.36 2.32 -5.64
C TYR A 25 -12.12 2.07 -6.95
N PRO A 26 -11.58 1.24 -7.86
CA PRO A 26 -12.25 0.93 -9.12
C PRO A 26 -13.60 0.25 -8.88
N ILE A 27 -14.57 0.55 -9.74
CA ILE A 27 -15.84 -0.15 -9.77
C ILE A 27 -15.69 -1.32 -10.73
N TYR A 28 -15.56 -2.52 -10.18
CA TYR A 28 -15.35 -3.72 -10.98
C TYR A 28 -16.58 -4.13 -11.79
N ARG A 29 -16.30 -4.63 -12.99
CA ARG A 29 -17.27 -5.36 -13.81
C ARG A 29 -17.93 -6.48 -12.99
N ARG A 30 -19.25 -6.50 -13.02
CA ARG A 30 -20.12 -7.51 -12.39
C ARG A 30 -21.20 -7.88 -13.40
N ARG A 31 -21.04 -9.04 -14.02
CA ARG A 31 -21.98 -9.55 -15.04
C ARG A 31 -23.23 -10.09 -14.35
N ALA A 32 -24.39 -9.83 -14.95
CA ALA A 32 -25.61 -10.55 -14.58
C ALA A 32 -25.51 -11.98 -15.15
N THR A 33 -25.39 -12.95 -14.25
CA THR A 33 -25.47 -14.38 -14.57
C THR A 33 -26.56 -15.00 -13.73
N GLU A 34 -26.97 -16.21 -14.09
CA GLU A 34 -27.93 -16.98 -13.29
C GLU A 34 -27.48 -17.06 -11.82
N PRO A 35 -28.39 -16.74 -10.88
CA PRO A 35 -28.08 -16.86 -9.46
C PRO A 35 -27.93 -18.33 -9.07
N VAL A 36 -27.04 -18.59 -8.12
CA VAL A 36 -26.81 -19.92 -7.56
C VAL A 36 -27.46 -19.99 -6.19
N GLN A 37 -28.17 -21.08 -5.92
CA GLN A 37 -28.73 -21.35 -4.60
C GLN A 37 -27.63 -21.86 -3.66
N VAL A 38 -27.39 -21.14 -2.58
CA VAL A 38 -26.46 -21.51 -1.51
C VAL A 38 -27.27 -21.62 -0.22
N GLY A 39 -27.70 -22.83 0.10
CA GLY A 39 -28.65 -23.08 1.19
C GLY A 39 -30.00 -22.41 0.91
N LYS A 40 -30.42 -21.49 1.78
CA LYS A 40 -31.67 -20.71 1.63
C LYS A 40 -31.50 -19.38 0.87
N TYR A 41 -30.29 -19.09 0.40
CA TYR A 41 -29.95 -17.81 -0.19
C TYR A 41 -29.71 -17.96 -1.70
N SER A 42 -30.38 -17.12 -2.49
CA SER A 42 -30.10 -16.95 -3.91
C SER A 42 -28.96 -15.94 -4.07
N ILE A 43 -27.78 -16.41 -4.48
CA ILE A 43 -26.56 -15.60 -4.58
C ILE A 43 -26.20 -15.38 -6.04
N ASP A 44 -26.06 -14.12 -6.42
CA ASP A 44 -25.55 -13.70 -7.73
C ASP A 44 -24.21 -12.96 -7.60
N ASN A 45 -23.64 -12.52 -8.73
CA ASN A 45 -22.35 -11.82 -8.77
C ASN A 45 -22.34 -10.47 -8.04
N ARG A 46 -23.49 -9.94 -7.61
CA ARG A 46 -23.55 -8.72 -6.78
C ARG A 46 -23.05 -8.96 -5.38
N TRP A 47 -23.09 -10.21 -4.90
CA TRP A 47 -22.68 -10.65 -3.57
C TRP A 47 -21.24 -11.16 -3.49
N VAL A 48 -20.59 -11.34 -4.64
CA VAL A 48 -19.26 -11.98 -4.74
C VAL A 48 -18.16 -10.93 -4.81
N VAL A 49 -17.06 -11.13 -4.08
CA VAL A 49 -15.86 -10.27 -4.22
C VAL A 49 -15.18 -10.58 -5.56
N PRO A 50 -14.78 -9.58 -6.36
CA PRO A 50 -14.10 -9.81 -7.64
C PRO A 50 -12.87 -10.69 -7.44
N TYR A 51 -12.64 -11.59 -8.40
CA TYR A 51 -11.53 -12.53 -8.35
C TYR A 51 -10.97 -12.75 -9.76
N ASN A 52 -9.74 -13.24 -9.81
CA ASN A 52 -9.13 -13.69 -11.05
C ASN A 52 -9.33 -15.22 -11.18
N LEU A 53 -9.97 -15.66 -12.27
CA LEU A 53 -10.30 -17.07 -12.48
C LEU A 53 -9.06 -17.97 -12.54
N TRP A 54 -7.96 -17.47 -13.11
CA TRP A 54 -6.70 -18.21 -13.18
C TRP A 54 -6.08 -18.38 -11.79
N LEU A 55 -6.03 -17.31 -10.97
CA LEU A 55 -5.54 -17.39 -9.60
C LEU A 55 -6.40 -18.32 -8.74
N LEU A 56 -7.72 -18.23 -8.87
CA LEU A 56 -8.66 -19.10 -8.16
C LEU A 56 -8.38 -20.57 -8.47
N LYS A 57 -8.26 -20.93 -9.75
CA LYS A 57 -7.97 -22.31 -10.16
C LYS A 57 -6.58 -22.76 -9.76
N LYS A 58 -5.56 -21.90 -9.90
CA LYS A 58 -4.16 -22.24 -9.59
C LYS A 58 -3.93 -22.53 -8.11
N PHE A 59 -4.58 -21.77 -7.24
CA PHE A 59 -4.35 -21.86 -5.79
C PHE A 59 -5.52 -22.51 -5.03
N ASN A 60 -6.58 -22.91 -5.72
CA ASN A 60 -7.81 -23.44 -5.14
C ASN A 60 -8.35 -22.56 -3.98
N ALA A 61 -8.23 -21.23 -4.15
CA ALA A 61 -8.55 -20.25 -3.11
C ALA A 61 -9.17 -19.00 -3.73
N HIS A 62 -10.14 -18.38 -3.03
CA HIS A 62 -10.69 -17.10 -3.46
C HIS A 62 -9.67 -15.99 -3.17
N ILE A 63 -9.06 -15.46 -4.23
CA ILE A 63 -8.05 -14.40 -4.16
C ILE A 63 -8.67 -13.11 -4.68
N ASN A 64 -8.85 -12.14 -3.77
CA ASN A 64 -9.25 -10.79 -4.13
C ASN A 64 -8.12 -10.09 -4.89
N VAL A 65 -8.42 -9.54 -6.07
CA VAL A 65 -7.46 -8.79 -6.89
C VAL A 65 -7.93 -7.36 -7.01
N GLU A 66 -7.15 -6.45 -6.43
CA GLU A 66 -7.44 -5.01 -6.41
C GLU A 66 -6.53 -4.27 -7.41
N VAL A 67 -7.10 -3.36 -8.20
CA VAL A 67 -6.37 -2.49 -9.13
C VAL A 67 -6.14 -1.18 -8.39
N CYS A 68 -4.87 -0.81 -8.31
CA CYS A 68 -4.40 0.31 -7.53
C CYS A 68 -3.96 1.46 -8.45
N ALA A 69 -4.93 2.21 -8.98
CA ALA A 69 -4.66 3.34 -9.88
C ALA A 69 -4.62 4.71 -9.19
N SER A 70 -5.24 4.85 -8.02
CA SER A 70 -5.31 6.13 -7.31
C SER A 70 -4.20 6.30 -6.26
N VAL A 71 -3.82 7.55 -5.96
CA VAL A 71 -2.88 7.88 -4.87
C VAL A 71 -3.38 7.33 -3.53
N LYS A 72 -4.70 7.31 -3.30
CA LYS A 72 -5.31 6.72 -2.10
C LYS A 72 -5.05 5.22 -2.02
N SER A 73 -5.20 4.51 -3.14
CA SER A 73 -4.93 3.07 -3.24
C SER A 73 -3.45 2.76 -3.06
N VAL A 74 -2.54 3.58 -3.62
CA VAL A 74 -1.09 3.40 -3.42
C VAL A 74 -0.74 3.60 -1.96
N LYS A 75 -1.25 4.67 -1.34
CA LYS A 75 -1.09 4.90 0.11
C LYS A 75 -1.64 3.73 0.92
N TYR A 76 -2.77 3.16 0.51
CA TYR A 76 -3.35 1.98 1.15
C TYR A 76 -2.42 0.77 1.03
N LEU A 77 -1.92 0.43 -0.16
CA LEU A 77 -0.98 -0.67 -0.37
C LEU A 77 0.27 -0.53 0.50
N TYR A 78 0.91 0.65 0.44
CA TYR A 78 2.07 0.95 1.27
C TYR A 78 1.73 0.88 2.76
N LYS A 79 0.55 1.34 3.19
CA LYS A 79 0.12 1.18 4.58
C LYS A 79 0.17 -0.27 5.01
N TYR A 80 -0.29 -1.24 4.23
CA TYR A 80 -0.26 -2.66 4.64
C TYR A 80 1.12 -3.30 4.55
N VAL A 81 1.92 -2.92 3.54
CA VAL A 81 3.31 -3.40 3.44
C VAL A 81 4.15 -2.89 4.63
N TYR A 82 3.94 -1.65 5.06
CA TYR A 82 4.73 -1.00 6.12
C TYR A 82 4.02 -0.94 7.48
N LYS A 83 2.81 -1.50 7.63
CA LYS A 83 2.06 -1.49 8.91
C LYS A 83 2.84 -2.18 10.03
N GLY A 84 3.80 -3.02 9.67
CA GLY A 84 4.56 -3.84 10.61
C GLY A 84 3.72 -5.02 11.11
N HIS A 85 4.41 -5.95 11.74
CA HIS A 85 3.82 -7.10 12.42
C HIS A 85 3.08 -6.66 13.67
N ASP A 86 2.02 -7.39 14.01
CA ASP A 86 1.38 -7.23 15.31
C ASP A 86 2.44 -7.49 16.39
N ALA A 87 2.55 -6.57 17.35
CA ALA A 87 3.51 -6.62 18.43
C ALA A 87 2.79 -6.97 19.74
N ALA A 88 3.41 -7.83 20.54
CA ALA A 88 2.97 -8.17 21.88
C ALA A 88 4.12 -7.88 22.85
N SER A 89 3.82 -7.21 23.96
CA SER A 89 4.74 -7.06 25.07
C SER A 89 4.29 -7.99 26.20
N VAL A 90 5.18 -8.88 26.63
CA VAL A 90 4.92 -9.88 27.66
C VAL A 90 5.75 -9.53 28.89
N LYS A 91 5.08 -9.31 30.03
CA LYS A 91 5.77 -9.10 31.32
C LYS A 91 6.11 -10.47 31.93
N ILE A 92 7.38 -10.70 32.22
CA ILE A 92 7.81 -11.92 32.94
C ILE A 92 7.84 -11.59 34.44
N GLN A 93 6.99 -12.23 35.23
CA GLN A 93 7.06 -12.18 36.69
C GLN A 93 7.71 -13.46 37.21
N LYS A 94 8.74 -13.31 38.06
CA LYS A 94 9.26 -14.42 38.88
C LYS A 94 8.54 -14.39 40.22
N GLU A 95 7.88 -15.48 40.61
CA GLU A 95 7.33 -15.61 41.96
C GLU A 95 8.46 -15.69 43.00
N GLY A 96 8.40 -14.84 44.03
CA GLY A 96 9.25 -14.94 45.21
C GLY A 96 10.56 -14.13 45.23
N ALA A 97 10.87 -13.31 44.22
CA ALA A 97 12.02 -12.41 44.23
C ALA A 97 11.59 -10.95 44.44
N LEU A 98 12.06 -10.33 45.53
CA LEU A 98 11.84 -8.91 45.88
C LEU A 98 12.81 -7.96 45.14
N ASP A 99 13.36 -8.37 44.00
CA ASP A 99 14.26 -7.56 43.17
C ASP A 99 13.54 -7.22 41.86
N TYR A 100 12.74 -6.15 41.91
CA TYR A 100 11.89 -5.68 40.82
C TYR A 100 12.63 -4.68 39.95
N ASP A 101 13.27 -5.14 38.89
CA ASP A 101 13.71 -4.26 37.81
C ASP A 101 12.63 -4.17 36.72
N GLU A 102 11.85 -3.08 36.74
CA GLU A 102 10.78 -2.83 35.75
C GLU A 102 11.30 -2.77 34.31
N ILE A 103 12.56 -2.40 34.08
CA ILE A 103 13.14 -2.23 32.74
C ILE A 103 13.51 -3.60 32.15
N LEU A 104 13.94 -4.55 32.99
CA LEU A 104 14.43 -5.86 32.55
C LEU A 104 13.34 -6.94 32.41
N SER A 105 12.10 -6.66 32.83
CA SER A 105 11.05 -7.67 32.99
C SER A 105 10.06 -7.77 31.81
N PHE A 106 10.42 -7.30 30.62
CA PHE A 106 9.53 -7.32 29.45
C PHE A 106 10.19 -8.01 28.24
N VAL A 107 9.42 -8.84 27.55
CA VAL A 107 9.77 -9.41 26.25
C VAL A 107 8.86 -8.82 25.19
N GLU A 108 9.45 -8.15 24.22
CA GLU A 108 8.73 -7.70 23.02
C GLU A 108 8.81 -8.79 21.95
N GLY A 109 7.65 -9.34 21.60
CA GLY A 109 7.48 -10.29 20.51
C GLY A 109 6.76 -9.63 19.33
N ARG A 110 7.12 -10.04 18.12
CA ARG A 110 6.35 -9.72 16.90
C ARG A 110 5.76 -11.00 16.34
N TYR A 111 4.46 -11.00 16.07
CA TYR A 111 3.80 -12.12 15.43
C TYR A 111 4.20 -12.19 13.96
N VAL A 112 4.76 -13.32 13.54
CA VAL A 112 5.05 -13.62 12.14
C VAL A 112 4.17 -14.80 11.73
N SER A 113 3.37 -14.62 10.69
CA SER A 113 2.53 -15.70 10.17
C SER A 113 3.36 -16.86 9.60
N THR A 114 2.85 -18.08 9.65
CA THR A 114 3.54 -19.28 9.12
C THR A 114 4.02 -19.13 7.67
N PRO A 115 3.21 -18.59 6.73
CA PRO A 115 3.66 -18.38 5.36
C PRO A 115 4.81 -17.38 5.25
N GLU A 116 4.76 -16.30 6.03
CA GLU A 116 5.83 -15.30 6.04
C GLU A 116 7.12 -15.84 6.65
N ALA A 117 7.03 -16.60 7.74
CA ALA A 117 8.19 -17.27 8.35
C ALA A 117 8.88 -18.18 7.35
N MET A 118 8.11 -19.00 6.61
CA MET A 118 8.64 -19.84 5.53
C MET A 118 9.30 -18.99 4.44
N TRP A 119 8.69 -17.88 4.02
CA TRP A 119 9.24 -16.97 3.01
C TRP A 119 10.59 -16.39 3.44
N ARG A 120 10.71 -15.99 4.72
CA ARG A 120 11.95 -15.47 5.31
C ARG A 120 13.02 -16.54 5.46
N LEU A 121 12.66 -17.74 5.93
CA LEU A 121 13.59 -18.88 6.07
C LEU A 121 14.19 -19.29 4.74
N ASN A 122 13.41 -19.21 3.65
CA ASN A 122 13.88 -19.47 2.29
C ASN A 122 14.54 -18.26 1.62
N VAL A 123 14.68 -17.12 2.32
CA VAL A 123 15.31 -15.89 1.83
C VAL A 123 14.70 -15.38 0.51
N PHE A 124 13.39 -15.58 0.33
CA PHE A 124 12.70 -15.08 -0.85
C PHE A 124 12.48 -13.57 -0.75
N ASN A 125 12.65 -12.87 -1.88
CA ASN A 125 12.36 -11.43 -1.95
C ASN A 125 10.87 -11.19 -1.68
N LEU A 126 10.58 -10.38 -0.65
CA LEU A 126 9.21 -9.99 -0.28
C LEU A 126 8.64 -8.90 -1.19
N SER A 127 9.51 -8.05 -1.73
CA SER A 127 9.14 -6.98 -2.65
C SER A 127 10.23 -6.79 -3.68
N HIS A 128 9.81 -6.56 -4.92
CA HIS A 128 10.70 -6.14 -5.99
C HIS A 128 10.19 -4.83 -6.56
N LYS A 129 11.08 -3.85 -6.73
CA LYS A 129 10.78 -2.59 -7.42
C LYS A 129 11.57 -2.62 -8.73
N SER A 130 10.88 -2.57 -9.86
CA SER A 130 11.54 -2.53 -11.17
C SER A 130 12.30 -1.24 -11.41
N HIS A 131 11.86 -0.14 -10.79
CA HIS A 131 12.44 1.19 -10.96
C HIS A 131 12.57 1.90 -9.62
N THR A 132 13.60 2.72 -9.51
CA THR A 132 13.78 3.65 -8.40
C THR A 132 12.89 4.87 -8.63
N VAL A 133 11.96 5.13 -7.72
CA VAL A 133 11.13 6.33 -7.74
C VAL A 133 11.83 7.42 -6.95
N VAL A 134 12.25 8.49 -7.62
CA VAL A 134 12.84 9.67 -7.00
C VAL A 134 11.82 10.81 -7.01
N ARG A 135 11.61 11.45 -5.86
CA ARG A 135 10.76 12.63 -5.78
C ARG A 135 11.50 13.83 -6.35
N LEU A 136 10.99 14.39 -7.44
CA LEU A 136 11.51 15.65 -7.99
C LEU A 136 11.14 16.81 -7.06
N ALA A 137 12.10 17.73 -6.85
CA ALA A 137 11.83 19.01 -6.21
C ALA A 137 11.02 19.89 -7.17
N VAL A 138 9.69 19.87 -7.05
CA VAL A 138 8.79 20.66 -7.89
C VAL A 138 8.82 22.12 -7.45
N HIS A 139 9.08 23.03 -8.38
CA HIS A 139 9.09 24.47 -8.15
C HIS A 139 8.66 25.22 -9.42
N LEU A 140 8.25 26.47 -9.27
CA LEU A 140 7.99 27.36 -10.42
C LEU A 140 9.30 27.80 -11.09
N PRO A 141 9.24 28.33 -12.33
CA PRO A 141 10.41 28.92 -12.97
C PRO A 141 11.09 29.95 -12.05
N GLN A 142 12.40 29.82 -11.85
CA GLN A 142 13.24 30.69 -11.01
C GLN A 142 12.91 30.68 -9.51
N GLN A 143 12.02 29.80 -9.05
CA GLN A 143 11.69 29.62 -7.63
C GLN A 143 12.28 28.33 -7.06
N GLN A 144 13.44 27.91 -7.56
CA GLN A 144 14.13 26.75 -7.00
C GLN A 144 14.58 27.01 -5.55
N PRO A 145 14.49 26.00 -4.67
CA PRO A 145 15.01 26.12 -3.32
C PRO A 145 16.54 26.20 -3.35
N ILE A 146 17.10 27.19 -2.67
CA ILE A 146 18.56 27.42 -2.55
C ILE A 146 18.93 27.29 -1.08
N VAL A 147 19.93 26.45 -0.78
CA VAL A 147 20.52 26.36 0.56
C VAL A 147 21.78 27.22 0.57
N TYR A 148 21.87 28.13 1.54
CA TYR A 148 23.01 29.03 1.72
C TYR A 148 23.45 29.07 3.19
N GLN A 149 24.69 29.50 3.42
CA GLN A 149 25.18 29.88 4.74
C GLN A 149 25.02 31.39 4.91
N ASP A 150 24.72 31.82 6.13
CA ASP A 150 24.56 33.23 6.48
C ASP A 150 25.79 34.04 6.03
N GLY A 151 25.55 35.11 5.25
CA GLY A 151 26.61 35.94 4.64
C GLY A 151 27.16 35.44 3.30
N GLN A 152 26.63 34.36 2.71
CA GLN A 152 27.02 33.83 1.39
C GLN A 152 25.85 33.79 0.38
N GLU A 153 24.84 34.65 0.54
CA GLU A 153 23.61 34.65 -0.24
C GLU A 153 23.90 34.86 -1.73
N ALA A 154 24.71 35.86 -2.08
CA ALA A 154 25.03 36.20 -3.47
C ALA A 154 25.74 35.03 -4.19
N GLN A 155 26.72 34.42 -3.53
CA GLN A 155 27.44 33.26 -4.06
C GLN A 155 26.53 32.03 -4.19
N ALA A 156 25.55 31.86 -3.31
CA ALA A 156 24.58 30.78 -3.41
C ALA A 156 23.64 30.94 -4.62
N ILE A 157 23.22 32.17 -4.93
CA ILE A 157 22.41 32.48 -6.11
C ILE A 157 23.19 32.19 -7.40
N GLU A 158 24.44 32.63 -7.51
CA GLU A 158 25.29 32.35 -8.68
C GLU A 158 25.49 30.85 -8.89
N ARG A 159 25.78 30.10 -7.82
CA ARG A 159 25.89 28.63 -7.87
C ARG A 159 24.58 27.97 -8.28
N ALA A 160 23.44 28.47 -7.80
CA ALA A 160 22.13 27.94 -8.14
C ALA A 160 21.74 28.23 -9.60
N ALA A 161 22.16 29.36 -10.17
CA ALA A 161 21.94 29.68 -11.57
C ALA A 161 22.70 28.74 -12.52
N LEU A 162 23.89 28.29 -12.11
CA LEU A 162 24.71 27.34 -12.88
C LEU A 162 24.26 25.88 -12.69
N ARG A 163 23.60 25.56 -11.58
CA ARG A 163 23.20 24.18 -11.23
C ARG A 163 21.80 23.85 -11.75
N LYS A 164 21.69 22.76 -12.49
CA LYS A 164 20.38 22.20 -12.86
C LYS A 164 19.73 21.53 -11.65
N THR A 165 18.45 21.79 -11.43
CA THR A 165 17.66 21.03 -10.45
C THR A 165 17.26 19.69 -11.06
N THR A 166 16.89 18.72 -10.23
CA THR A 166 16.40 17.43 -10.73
C THR A 166 15.19 17.61 -11.66
N LEU A 167 14.36 18.62 -11.41
CA LEU A 167 13.20 18.95 -12.25
C LEU A 167 13.61 19.51 -13.61
N THR A 168 14.53 20.48 -13.66
CA THR A 168 14.95 21.08 -14.93
C THR A 168 15.75 20.11 -15.78
N SER A 169 16.62 19.29 -15.18
CA SER A 169 17.30 18.18 -15.87
C SER A 169 16.30 17.16 -16.43
N TRP A 170 15.24 16.85 -15.70
CA TRP A 170 14.19 15.95 -16.19
C TRP A 170 13.48 16.52 -17.41
N PHE A 171 13.08 17.80 -17.38
CA PHE A 171 12.47 18.46 -18.55
C PHE A 171 13.39 18.48 -19.77
N GLU A 172 14.70 18.66 -19.58
CA GLU A 172 15.66 18.57 -20.70
C GLU A 172 15.77 17.16 -21.27
N LEU A 173 15.84 16.13 -20.41
CA LEU A 173 15.86 14.73 -20.86
C LEU A 173 14.59 14.37 -21.63
N SER A 174 13.41 14.79 -21.13
CA SER A 174 12.13 14.52 -21.78
C SER A 174 11.97 15.20 -23.14
N LYS A 175 12.79 16.20 -23.49
CA LYS A 175 12.81 16.77 -24.85
C LYS A 175 13.48 15.85 -25.87
N ASN A 176 14.34 14.93 -25.43
CA ASN A 176 15.13 14.05 -26.29
C ASN A 176 14.54 12.62 -26.40
N ASP A 177 13.56 12.28 -25.55
CA ASP A 177 12.91 10.96 -25.47
C ASP A 177 11.68 10.82 -26.39
N SER A 178 11.53 11.69 -27.40
CA SER A 178 10.44 11.66 -28.39
C SER A 178 10.77 10.81 -29.62
#